data_AF-A0A6V7IWL6-F1
#
_entry.id   AF-A0A6V7IWL6-F1
#
_cell.length_a   1.000
_cell.length_b   1.000
_cell.length_c   1.000
_cell.angle_alpha   90.00
_cell.angle_beta   90.00
_cell.angle_gamma   90.00
#
_symmetry.space_group_name_H-M   'P 1'
#
loop_
_entity.id
_entity.type
_entity.pdbx_description
1 polymer ?
#
loop_
_entity_poly.entity_id
_entity_poly.type
_entity_poly.pdbx_seq_one_letter_code
_entity_poly.pdbx_strand_id
1 'polypeptide(L)' 'YKKPGSIPGQGANVKICHYDDLPNRGEVCYYDHKSWQECTEEKFFGFYKSSPCIFLKLNK' A
#
# COMPACT_ATOMS: atom_id res chain seq x y z
N TYR A 1 -6.24 15.07 17.21
CA TYR A 1 -6.89 15.65 16.02
C TYR A 1 -6.34 14.97 14.78
N LYS A 2 -7.18 14.22 14.04
CA LYS A 2 -6.79 13.62 12.75
C LYS A 2 -6.97 14.69 11.67
N LYS A 3 -5.89 15.11 11.02
CA LYS A 3 -5.96 16.08 9.91
C LYS A 3 -6.58 15.35 8.70
N PRO A 4 -7.64 15.89 8.07
CA PRO A 4 -8.18 15.31 6.85
C PRO A 4 -7.11 15.46 5.74
N GLY A 5 -6.63 14.34 5.24
CA GLY A 5 -5.50 14.24 4.32
C GLY A 5 -4.47 13.18 4.74
N SER A 6 -4.40 12.82 6.03
CA SER A 6 -3.60 11.67 6.47
C SER A 6 -4.39 10.40 6.24
N ILE A 7 -3.89 9.54 5.37
CA ILE A 7 -4.32 8.15 5.25
C ILE A 7 -4.31 7.56 6.68
N PRO A 8 -5.44 7.05 7.21
CA PRO A 8 -5.53 6.65 8.60
C PRO A 8 -4.48 5.59 8.92
N GLY A 9 -3.55 5.90 9.83
CA GLY A 9 -2.50 4.98 10.28
C GLY A 9 -1.15 5.09 9.57
N GLN A 10 -0.94 6.06 8.68
CA GLN A 10 0.36 6.28 8.03
C GLN A 10 1.07 7.57 8.46
N GLY A 11 2.39 7.54 8.38
CA GLY A 11 3.27 8.65 8.75
C GLY A 11 3.11 9.88 7.87
N ALA A 12 3.55 11.04 8.36
CA ALA A 12 3.37 12.35 7.73
C ALA A 12 4.04 12.51 6.34
N ASN A 13 4.86 11.54 5.93
CA ASN A 13 5.71 11.63 4.73
C ASN A 13 5.10 10.88 3.53
N VAL A 14 3.84 10.44 3.63
CA VAL A 14 3.17 9.60 2.62
C VAL A 14 2.18 10.44 1.81
N LYS A 15 2.30 10.41 0.48
CA LYS A 15 1.41 11.12 -0.47
C LYS A 15 0.77 10.12 -1.44
N ILE A 16 -0.50 10.31 -1.81
CA ILE A 16 -1.10 9.56 -2.92
C ILE A 16 -0.45 10.04 -4.23
N CYS A 17 0.21 9.12 -4.93
CA CYS A 17 0.86 9.41 -6.20
C CYS A 17 0.01 8.97 -7.37
N HIS A 18 0.13 9.70 -8.49
CA HIS A 18 -0.39 9.31 -9.79
C HIS A 18 0.77 9.19 -10.78
N TYR A 19 0.52 8.64 -11.97
CA TYR A 19 1.57 8.46 -12.97
C TYR A 19 2.23 9.80 -13.37
N ASP A 20 1.42 10.86 -13.41
CA ASP A 20 1.87 12.22 -13.74
C ASP A 20 2.24 13.06 -12.51
N ASP A 21 2.01 12.53 -11.30
CA ASP A 21 2.27 13.24 -10.03
C ASP A 21 3.11 12.37 -9.09
N LEU A 22 4.42 12.54 -9.23
CA LEU A 22 5.45 11.85 -8.47
C LEU A 22 5.67 12.53 -7.10
N PRO A 23 6.18 11.80 -6.10
CA PRO A 23 6.44 12.35 -4.77
C PRO A 23 7.64 13.29 -4.80
N ASN A 24 7.61 14.36 -4.00
CA ASN A 24 8.76 15.24 -3.87
C ASN A 24 9.88 14.56 -3.07
N ARG A 25 11.06 15.18 -3.07
CA ARG A 25 12.20 14.70 -2.29
C ARG A 25 11.84 14.68 -0.79
N GLY A 26 11.89 13.49 -0.19
CA GLY A 26 11.54 13.26 1.23
C GLY A 26 10.13 12.70 1.44
N GLU A 27 9.31 12.68 0.40
CA GLU A 27 8.00 12.03 0.41
C GLU A 27 8.09 10.61 -0.19
N VAL A 28 7.16 9.75 0.20
CA VAL A 28 7.00 8.41 -0.37
C VAL A 28 5.58 8.24 -0.90
N CYS A 29 5.44 7.51 -2.00
CA CYS A 29 4.11 7.20 -2.54
C CYS A 29 3.35 6.26 -1.62
N TYR A 30 2.09 6.59 -1.41
CA TYR A 30 1.12 5.68 -0.86
C TYR A 30 0.89 4.54 -1.85
N TYR A 31 0.89 3.33 -1.32
CA TYR A 31 0.52 2.15 -2.06
C TYR A 31 -0.60 1.43 -1.30
N ASP A 32 -1.73 1.23 -1.96
CA ASP A 32 -2.90 0.57 -1.38
C ASP A 32 -2.81 -0.95 -1.51
N HIS A 33 -2.26 -1.60 -0.48
CA HIS A 33 -2.20 -3.06 -0.38
C HIS A 33 -3.59 -3.70 -0.18
N LYS A 34 -4.61 -2.94 0.23
CA LYS A 34 -5.98 -3.47 0.39
C LYS A 34 -6.65 -3.74 -0.95
N SER A 35 -6.15 -3.10 -2.02
CA SER A 35 -6.61 -3.34 -3.39
C SER A 35 -6.28 -4.76 -3.90
N TRP A 36 -5.44 -5.52 -3.20
CA TRP A 36 -4.92 -6.84 -3.61
C TRP A 36 -5.90 -8.02 -3.50
N GLN A 37 -7.19 -7.75 -3.34
CA GLN A 37 -8.26 -8.76 -3.41
C GLN A 37 -8.09 -9.92 -2.42
N GLU A 38 -7.64 -11.10 -2.86
CA GLU A 38 -7.43 -12.29 -2.01
C GLU A 38 -6.08 -12.26 -1.27
N CYS A 39 -5.17 -11.37 -1.66
CA CYS A 39 -3.83 -11.25 -1.09
C CYS A 39 -3.76 -10.25 0.06
N THR A 40 -4.73 -10.34 0.99
CA THR A 40 -4.76 -9.53 2.22
C THR A 40 -4.71 -10.44 3.45
N GLU A 41 -4.40 -9.84 4.61
CA GLU A 41 -4.31 -10.56 5.88
C GLU A 41 -5.67 -11.16 6.27
N GLU A 42 -6.77 -10.44 6.05
CA GLU A 42 -8.13 -10.89 6.37
C GLU A 42 -8.55 -12.13 5.57
N LYS A 43 -7.89 -12.39 4.44
CA LYS A 43 -8.10 -13.57 3.59
C LYS A 43 -6.92 -14.55 3.67
N PHE A 44 -6.10 -14.46 4.73
CA PHE A 44 -5.00 -15.37 4.99
C PHE A 44 -4.06 -15.54 3.79
N PHE A 45 -3.87 -14.48 2.98
CA PHE A 45 -3.02 -14.48 1.79
C PHE A 45 -3.29 -15.64 0.80
N GLY A 46 -4.52 -16.16 0.76
CA GLY A 46 -4.91 -17.27 -0.12
C GLY A 46 -4.46 -18.67 0.32
N PHE A 47 -3.77 -18.81 1.46
CA PHE A 47 -3.27 -20.12 1.94
C PHE A 47 -4.38 -21.15 2.17
N TYR A 48 -5.53 -20.71 2.71
CA TYR A 48 -6.67 -21.59 2.99
C TYR A 48 -7.30 -22.20 1.73
N LYS A 49 -7.10 -21.59 0.56
CA LYS A 49 -7.58 -22.08 -0.74
C LYS A 49 -6.53 -22.90 -1.50
N SER A 50 -5.37 -23.17 -0.90
CA SER A 50 -4.21 -23.73 -1.61
C SER A 50 -3.78 -22.89 -2.83
N SER A 51 -4.07 -21.59 -2.83
CA SER A 51 -3.72 -20.64 -3.88
C SER A 51 -2.95 -19.46 -3.25
N PRO A 52 -1.70 -19.67 -2.79
CA PRO A 52 -0.97 -18.67 -2.02
C PRO A 52 -0.55 -17.48 -2.87
N CYS A 53 -0.56 -16.29 -2.27
CA CYS A 53 -0.07 -15.06 -2.89
C CYS A 53 1.46 -14.93 -2.77
N ILE A 54 2.10 -14.43 -3.83
CA ILE A 54 3.55 -14.17 -3.86
C ILE A 54 3.78 -12.67 -4.05
N PHE A 55 4.61 -12.07 -3.20
CA PHE A 55 4.97 -10.66 -3.28
C PHE A 55 6.34 -10.48 -3.92
N LEU A 56 6.35 -9.83 -5.09
CA LEU A 56 7.57 -9.48 -5.80
C LEU A 56 7.95 -8.04 -5.47
N LYS A 57 9.08 -7.88 -4.77
CA LYS A 57 9.66 -6.57 -4.48
C LYS A 57 10.81 -6.30 -5.43
N LEU A 58 10.72 -5.19 -6.17
CA LEU A 58 11.82 -4.73 -7.02
C LEU A 58 12.90 -4.06 -6.17
N ASN A 59 14.16 -4.30 -6.54
CA ASN A 59 15.29 -3.61 -5.95
C ASN A 59 15.33 -2.17 -6.48
N LYS A 60 15.57 -1.23 -5.56
CA LYS A 60 15.73 0.19 -5.85
C LYS A 60 17.21 0.55 -5.88
#